data_AF-A0A6F9B3T7-F1
#
_entry.id   AF-A0A6F9B3T7-F1
#
_cell.length_a   1.000
_cell.length_b   1.000
_cell.length_c   1.000
_cell.angle_alpha   90.00
_cell.angle_beta   90.00
_cell.angle_gamma   90.00
#
_symmetry.space_group_name_H-M   'P 1'
#
loop_
_entity.id
_entity.type
_entity.pdbx_description
1 polymer ?
#
loop_
_entity_poly.entity_id
_entity_poly.type
_entity_poly.pdbx_seq_one_letter_code
_entity_poly.pdbx_strand_id
1 'polypeptide(L)'
;MVRVLMSHKCTPCDLRTCPPKACESGRTLARDPCGCCEQCTRMEWEPCGGQDWALGYCALGLTCAAVNQTRVVTLPDIGVCKVLPDSPEAGLEDERCPLQTGCDRAGAMCVCDARHSCLGSFSYPDMESCMRASKTEGRRHEHQESHREKFVGPSNPACMFSGCNLTAQGCVCESQSCHYHSSYINRSQCQEAAGNLELT
;
A
#
# COMPACT_ATOMS: atom_id res chain seq x y z
N MET A 1 13.75 15.28 27.83
CA MET A 1 14.83 15.36 26.82
C MET A 1 14.18 15.81 25.53
N VAL A 2 14.08 17.12 25.30
CA VAL A 2 13.43 17.68 24.10
C VAL A 2 14.47 17.64 22.99
N ARG A 3 14.34 16.70 22.06
CA ARG A 3 15.17 16.70 20.84
C ARG A 3 14.78 17.94 20.04
N VAL A 4 15.71 18.88 19.98
CA VAL A 4 15.63 20.10 19.19
C VAL A 4 15.45 19.67 17.73
N LEU A 5 14.22 19.80 17.21
CA LEU A 5 13.95 19.74 15.78
C LEU A 5 14.84 20.82 15.15
N MET A 6 15.83 20.38 14.37
CA MET A 6 16.63 21.30 13.55
C MET A 6 15.63 22.06 12.68
N SER A 7 15.36 23.31 13.05
CA SER A 7 14.55 24.23 12.28
C SER A 7 15.30 24.56 11.00
N HIS A 8 15.27 23.65 10.04
CA HIS A 8 15.68 23.94 8.68
C HIS A 8 14.80 25.10 8.21
N LYS A 9 15.46 26.22 7.87
CA LYS A 9 14.78 27.47 7.50
C LYS A 9 14.28 27.32 6.07
N CYS A 10 13.18 26.60 5.92
CA CYS A 10 12.48 26.48 4.66
C CYS A 10 12.12 27.87 4.15
N THR A 11 12.28 28.09 2.85
CA THR A 11 11.72 29.28 2.21
C THR A 11 10.18 29.25 2.37
N PRO A 12 9.54 30.35 2.80
CA PRO A 12 8.09 30.45 2.90
C PRO A 12 7.36 30.04 1.61
N CYS A 13 6.24 29.35 1.74
CA CYS A 13 5.52 28.75 0.61
C CYS A 13 5.05 29.75 -0.44
N ASP A 14 4.61 30.91 0.00
CA ASP A 14 4.19 32.03 -0.83
C ASP A 14 5.31 32.57 -1.73
N LEU A 15 6.57 32.28 -1.38
CA LEU A 15 7.75 32.65 -2.15
C LEU A 15 8.28 31.50 -3.02
N ARG A 16 7.66 30.31 -2.97
CA ARG A 16 8.08 29.13 -3.74
C ARG A 16 7.17 28.91 -4.95
N THR A 17 7.80 28.57 -6.07
CA THR A 17 7.07 28.18 -7.29
C THR A 17 6.99 26.67 -7.38
N CYS A 18 5.80 26.11 -7.16
CA CYS A 18 5.55 24.67 -7.25
C CYS A 18 4.96 24.32 -8.63
N PRO A 19 5.66 23.59 -9.50
CA PRO A 19 5.10 23.16 -10.77
C PRO A 19 3.99 22.12 -10.55
N PRO A 20 2.87 22.18 -11.29
CA PRO A 20 1.85 21.13 -11.23
C PRO A 20 2.43 19.80 -11.71
N LYS A 21 2.03 18.69 -11.09
CA LYS A 21 2.55 17.36 -11.40
C LYS A 21 1.45 16.33 -11.52
N ALA A 22 1.49 15.60 -12.64
CA ALA A 22 0.92 14.28 -12.78
C ALA A 22 2.10 13.31 -12.85
N CYS A 23 2.13 12.32 -11.96
CA CYS A 23 3.24 11.37 -11.91
C CYS A 23 3.05 10.27 -12.94
N GLU A 24 4.13 9.96 -13.65
CA GLU A 24 4.19 8.81 -14.54
C GLU A 24 3.98 7.51 -13.75
N SER A 25 3.50 6.46 -14.44
CA SER A 25 3.29 5.14 -13.85
C SER A 25 4.53 4.64 -13.09
N GLY A 26 4.34 4.22 -11.85
CA GLY A 26 5.40 3.72 -10.97
C GLY A 26 5.98 4.77 -10.02
N ARG A 27 5.57 6.04 -10.13
CA ARG A 27 5.91 7.09 -9.16
C ARG A 27 4.68 7.47 -8.34
N THR A 28 4.91 7.76 -7.06
CA THR A 28 3.88 8.32 -6.19
C THR A 28 4.10 9.82 -6.00
N LEU A 29 3.04 10.50 -5.58
CA LEU A 29 3.14 11.90 -5.20
C LEU A 29 3.82 12.00 -3.83
N ALA A 30 4.80 12.89 -3.74
CA ALA A 30 5.47 13.23 -2.51
C ALA A 30 5.39 14.74 -2.27
N ARG A 31 5.06 15.14 -1.06
CA ARG A 31 5.17 16.53 -0.60
C ARG A 31 6.54 16.72 0.03
N ASP A 32 7.23 17.80 -0.31
CA ASP A 32 8.55 18.05 0.29
C ASP A 32 8.48 18.23 1.83
N PRO A 33 9.57 17.96 2.56
CA PRO A 33 9.65 18.17 4.01
C PRO A 33 9.31 19.58 4.49
N CYS A 34 9.44 20.61 3.65
CA CYS A 34 8.98 21.96 3.98
C CYS A 34 7.45 22.11 3.86
N GLY A 35 6.74 21.08 3.43
CA GLY A 35 5.29 20.99 3.35
C GLY A 35 4.66 21.78 2.21
N CYS A 36 5.44 22.15 1.20
CA CYS A 36 4.99 23.13 0.22
C CYS A 36 4.63 22.54 -1.14
N CYS A 37 5.63 22.01 -1.84
CA CYS A 37 5.49 21.58 -3.21
C CYS A 37 5.27 20.08 -3.26
N GLU A 38 4.34 19.68 -4.12
CA GLU A 38 4.15 18.31 -4.52
C GLU A 38 5.05 17.99 -5.71
N GLN A 39 5.78 16.89 -5.60
CA GLN A 39 6.71 16.39 -6.60
C GLN A 39 6.51 14.89 -6.76
N CYS A 40 6.88 14.33 -7.89
CA CYS A 40 6.89 12.88 -8.03
C CYS A 40 8.11 12.32 -7.31
N THR A 41 7.94 11.17 -6.67
CA THR A 41 9.02 10.47 -6.00
C THR A 41 10.20 10.22 -6.94
N ARG A 42 11.40 10.40 -6.39
CA ARG A 42 12.67 10.09 -7.04
C ARG A 42 12.96 8.59 -6.92
N MET A 43 13.34 7.99 -8.03
CA MET A 43 13.63 6.55 -8.12
C MET A 43 15.09 6.27 -7.76
N GLU A 44 15.45 4.99 -7.68
CA GLU A 44 16.82 4.59 -7.33
C GLU A 44 17.84 5.28 -8.26
N TRP A 45 18.93 5.76 -7.66
CA TRP A 45 20.03 6.52 -8.27
C TRP A 45 19.69 7.90 -8.84
N GLU A 46 18.44 8.35 -8.71
CA GLU A 46 18.08 9.70 -9.10
C GLU A 46 18.50 10.74 -8.05
N PRO A 47 18.84 11.97 -8.49
CA PRO A 47 19.18 13.05 -7.57
C PRO A 47 17.98 13.40 -6.66
N CYS A 48 18.27 13.73 -5.41
CA CYS A 48 17.31 14.08 -4.37
C CYS A 48 17.88 15.13 -3.41
N GLY A 49 17.02 15.74 -2.59
CA GLY A 49 17.42 16.77 -1.63
C GLY A 49 17.65 18.12 -2.29
N GLY A 50 18.80 18.76 -2.00
CA GLY A 50 19.07 20.13 -2.43
C GLY A 50 18.36 21.18 -1.55
N GLN A 51 18.64 22.46 -1.79
CA GLN A 51 17.98 23.57 -1.11
C GLN A 51 16.45 23.44 -1.20
N ASP A 52 15.76 23.55 -0.05
CA ASP A 52 14.30 23.41 0.07
C ASP A 52 13.72 22.13 -0.59
N TRP A 53 14.52 21.06 -0.68
CA TRP A 53 14.16 19.81 -1.37
C TRP A 53 13.75 20.00 -2.84
N ALA A 54 14.38 20.97 -3.52
CA ALA A 54 14.09 21.27 -4.92
C ALA A 54 14.35 20.11 -5.89
N LEU A 55 15.17 19.11 -5.52
CA LEU A 55 15.41 17.93 -6.33
C LEU A 55 14.47 16.76 -6.02
N GLY A 56 13.60 16.91 -5.02
CA GLY A 56 12.55 15.96 -4.69
C GLY A 56 12.94 14.96 -3.61
N TYR A 57 11.92 14.20 -3.20
CA TYR A 57 11.97 13.20 -2.14
C TYR A 57 11.96 11.79 -2.74
N CYS A 58 12.63 10.85 -2.09
CA CYS A 58 12.79 9.49 -2.60
C CYS A 58 11.51 8.66 -2.48
N ALA A 59 11.34 7.66 -3.35
CA ALA A 59 10.27 6.68 -3.24
C ALA A 59 10.38 5.82 -1.98
N LEU A 60 9.30 5.09 -1.65
CA LEU A 60 9.26 4.19 -0.51
C LEU A 60 10.40 3.15 -0.57
N GLY A 61 11.05 2.92 0.57
CA GLY A 61 12.21 2.03 0.70
C GLY A 61 13.55 2.65 0.29
N LEU A 62 13.55 3.89 -0.22
CA LEU A 62 14.75 4.60 -0.65
C LEU A 62 15.07 5.77 0.27
N THR A 63 16.35 5.92 0.60
CA THR A 63 16.83 7.06 1.38
C THR A 63 17.67 7.99 0.51
N CYS A 64 17.46 9.30 0.67
CA CYS A 64 18.33 10.28 0.04
C CYS A 64 19.69 10.28 0.75
N ALA A 65 20.70 9.69 0.11
CA ALA A 65 22.01 9.45 0.69
C ALA A 65 23.14 9.92 -0.23
N ALA A 66 24.29 10.24 0.36
CA ALA A 66 25.46 10.67 -0.41
C ALA A 66 25.87 9.56 -1.39
N VAL A 67 26.30 9.92 -2.61
CA VAL A 67 26.62 8.92 -3.66
C VAL A 67 27.58 7.86 -3.14
N ASN A 68 28.67 8.30 -2.49
CA ASN A 68 29.77 7.44 -2.07
C ASN A 68 29.64 6.90 -0.63
N GLN A 69 28.59 7.26 0.11
CA GLN A 69 28.45 6.91 1.53
C GLN A 69 27.04 6.41 1.82
N THR A 70 26.87 5.59 2.86
CA THR A 70 25.54 5.17 3.33
C THR A 70 24.84 6.22 4.19
N ARG A 71 25.46 7.40 4.37
CA ARG A 71 24.91 8.45 5.21
C ARG A 71 23.77 9.18 4.50
N VAL A 72 22.68 9.38 5.24
CA VAL A 72 21.57 10.27 4.85
C VAL A 72 22.09 11.67 4.61
N VAL A 73 21.69 12.27 3.49
CA VAL A 73 22.08 13.64 3.15
C VAL A 73 21.45 14.63 4.11
N THR A 74 22.27 15.59 4.55
CA THR A 74 21.83 16.76 5.31
C THR A 74 21.60 17.91 4.35
N LEU A 75 20.44 18.57 4.42
CA LEU A 75 20.21 19.77 3.63
C LEU A 75 21.28 20.84 3.92
N PRO A 76 21.69 21.63 2.90
CA PRO A 76 21.15 21.73 1.54
C PRO A 76 21.84 20.78 0.54
N ASP A 77 22.58 19.78 1.01
CA ASP A 77 23.37 18.92 0.13
C ASP A 77 22.48 18.09 -0.81
N ILE A 78 23.08 17.67 -1.93
CA ILE A 78 22.42 16.86 -2.95
C ILE A 78 22.85 15.40 -2.77
N GLY A 79 21.88 14.51 -2.75
CA GLY A 79 22.09 13.06 -2.67
C GLY A 79 21.57 12.32 -3.88
N VAL A 80 21.58 10.99 -3.77
CA VAL A 80 20.85 10.08 -4.65
C VAL A 80 19.97 9.15 -3.82
N CYS A 81 18.84 8.74 -4.39
CA CYS A 81 17.96 7.77 -3.74
C CYS A 81 18.54 6.37 -3.83
N LYS A 82 18.75 5.71 -2.71
CA LYS A 82 19.22 4.32 -2.70
C LYS A 82 18.72 3.57 -1.48
N VAL A 83 18.73 2.25 -1.58
CA VAL A 83 18.44 1.38 -0.45
C VAL A 83 19.60 1.47 0.53
N LEU A 84 19.27 1.69 1.81
CA LEU A 84 20.23 1.57 2.90
C LEU A 84 19.82 0.37 3.77
N PRO A 85 20.77 -0.51 4.12
CA PRO A 85 20.47 -1.72 4.88
C PRO A 85 19.89 -1.43 6.27
N ASP A 86 20.24 -0.28 6.85
CA ASP A 86 19.80 0.12 8.19
C ASP A 86 18.38 0.75 8.20
N SER A 87 17.77 0.98 7.04
CA SER A 87 16.46 1.64 6.92
C SER A 87 15.61 1.06 5.78
N PRO A 88 15.18 -0.22 5.88
CA PRO A 88 14.39 -0.88 4.83
C PRO A 88 13.00 -0.26 4.65
N GLU A 89 12.45 0.37 5.69
CA GLU A 89 11.13 1.03 5.68
C GLU A 89 11.22 2.55 5.42
N ALA A 90 12.33 3.02 4.82
CA ALA A 90 12.53 4.45 4.56
C ALA A 90 11.37 5.08 3.79
N GLY A 91 10.93 6.28 4.22
CA GLY A 91 9.88 7.05 3.57
C GLY A 91 8.45 6.74 4.03
N LEU A 92 8.21 5.67 4.79
CA LEU A 92 6.92 5.43 5.45
C LEU A 92 6.65 6.51 6.51
N GLU A 93 7.62 6.70 7.40
CA GLU A 93 7.65 7.76 8.40
C GLU A 93 8.98 8.52 8.33
N ASP A 94 8.89 9.85 8.42
CA ASP A 94 10.02 10.77 8.45
C ASP A 94 9.62 12.04 9.20
N GLU A 95 10.19 12.22 10.39
CA GLU A 95 9.95 13.36 11.28
C GLU A 95 10.29 14.73 10.66
N ARG A 96 11.02 14.76 9.55
CA ARG A 96 11.27 16.00 8.80
C ARG A 96 10.06 16.43 7.99
N CYS A 97 9.16 15.51 7.69
CA CYS A 97 8.00 15.74 6.85
C CYS A 97 6.82 16.29 7.65
N PRO A 98 5.88 17.00 6.99
CA PRO A 98 4.64 17.42 7.63
C PRO A 98 3.83 16.24 8.14
N LEU A 99 3.00 16.50 9.15
CA LEU A 99 2.01 15.53 9.61
C LEU A 99 0.96 15.34 8.51
N GLN A 100 0.87 14.12 7.98
CA GLN A 100 -0.21 13.70 7.10
C GLN A 100 -1.25 12.93 7.90
N THR A 101 -2.52 13.24 7.66
CA THR A 101 -3.67 12.55 8.23
C THR A 101 -4.47 11.93 7.11
N GLY A 102 -4.95 10.71 7.31
CA GLY A 102 -5.84 10.06 6.36
C GLY A 102 -6.30 8.71 6.87
N CYS A 103 -6.99 7.98 5.99
CA CYS A 103 -7.60 6.71 6.32
C CYS A 103 -7.33 5.67 5.25
N ASP A 104 -7.24 4.42 5.71
CA ASP A 104 -7.12 3.23 4.88
C ASP A 104 -8.22 2.23 5.25
N ARG A 105 -8.46 1.26 4.37
CA ARG A 105 -9.39 0.17 4.65
C ARG A 105 -8.68 -1.01 5.28
N ALA A 106 -9.24 -1.49 6.39
CA ALA A 106 -8.91 -2.76 7.01
C ALA A 106 -10.15 -3.67 6.88
N GLY A 107 -10.26 -4.37 5.74
CA GLY A 107 -11.44 -5.15 5.39
C GLY A 107 -12.67 -4.27 5.18
N ALA A 108 -13.73 -4.49 5.97
CA ALA A 108 -14.97 -3.71 5.92
C ALA A 108 -14.93 -2.41 6.75
N MET A 109 -13.86 -2.21 7.54
CA MET A 109 -13.71 -1.07 8.42
C MET A 109 -12.74 -0.04 7.84
N CYS A 110 -12.98 1.22 8.18
CA CYS A 110 -12.07 2.32 7.90
C CYS A 110 -11.24 2.63 9.15
N VAL A 111 -9.93 2.71 8.99
CA VAL A 111 -8.98 3.04 10.04
C VAL A 111 -8.25 4.30 9.64
N CYS A 112 -8.27 5.31 10.51
CA CYS A 112 -7.63 6.59 10.27
C CYS A 112 -6.43 6.75 11.19
N ASP A 113 -5.37 7.36 10.67
CA ASP A 113 -4.12 7.56 11.39
C ASP A 113 -3.46 8.89 10.97
N ALA A 114 -2.44 9.28 11.71
CA ALA A 114 -1.64 10.47 11.47
C ALA A 114 -0.15 10.15 11.60
N ARG A 115 0.63 10.45 10.57
CA ARG A 115 2.08 10.18 10.54
C ARG A 115 2.85 11.29 9.84
N HIS A 116 4.05 11.60 10.32
CA HIS A 116 4.96 12.48 9.60
C HIS A 116 5.50 11.74 8.39
N SER A 117 5.04 12.12 7.20
CA SER A 117 5.46 11.46 5.97
C SER A 117 5.46 12.45 4.82
N CYS A 118 6.39 12.27 3.90
CA CYS A 118 6.40 13.02 2.64
C CYS A 118 5.67 12.26 1.55
N LEU A 119 5.42 10.96 1.72
CA LEU A 119 4.72 10.13 0.74
C LEU A 119 3.23 10.12 1.03
N GLY A 120 2.41 10.32 -0.01
CA GLY A 120 0.97 10.09 0.11
C GLY A 120 0.71 8.61 0.34
N SER A 121 0.43 8.22 1.58
CA SER A 121 0.29 6.81 2.00
C SER A 121 -1.16 6.40 2.31
N PHE A 122 -2.06 7.37 2.50
CA PHE A 122 -3.46 7.10 2.80
C PHE A 122 -4.30 7.02 1.53
N SER A 123 -5.16 6.01 1.47
CA SER A 123 -6.08 5.78 0.36
C SER A 123 -7.22 6.80 0.33
N TYR A 124 -7.59 7.34 1.49
CA TYR A 124 -8.68 8.30 1.66
C TYR A 124 -8.24 9.47 2.55
N PRO A 125 -8.70 10.70 2.25
CA PRO A 125 -8.34 11.87 3.05
C PRO A 125 -9.02 11.90 4.43
N ASP A 126 -10.17 11.23 4.57
CA ASP A 126 -10.97 11.27 5.78
C ASP A 126 -11.88 10.03 5.94
N MET A 127 -12.44 9.88 7.14
CA MET A 127 -13.29 8.75 7.51
C MET A 127 -14.56 8.66 6.66
N GLU A 128 -15.18 9.80 6.34
CA GLU A 128 -16.42 9.82 5.56
C GLU A 128 -16.18 9.36 4.13
N SER A 129 -15.12 9.86 3.50
CA SER A 129 -14.65 9.46 2.17
C SER A 129 -14.38 7.95 2.11
N CYS A 130 -13.70 7.40 3.14
CA CYS A 130 -13.44 5.97 3.23
C CYS A 130 -14.74 5.14 3.38
N MET A 131 -15.64 5.55 4.28
CA MET A 131 -16.90 4.85 4.54
C MET A 131 -17.89 4.95 3.38
N ARG A 132 -17.83 6.03 2.60
CA ARG A 132 -18.65 6.17 1.39
C ARG A 132 -18.23 5.14 0.34
N ALA A 133 -16.93 4.95 0.17
CA ALA A 133 -16.40 3.96 -0.75
C ALA A 133 -16.86 2.53 -0.38
N SER A 134 -16.96 2.19 0.92
CA SER A 134 -17.35 0.84 1.36
C SER A 134 -18.80 0.50 1.03
N LYS A 135 -19.70 1.48 1.10
CA LYS A 135 -21.13 1.31 0.74
C LYS A 135 -21.34 1.06 -0.75
N THR A 136 -20.51 1.66 -1.61
CA THR A 136 -20.59 1.45 -3.08
C THR A 136 -20.17 0.06 -3.53
N GLU A 137 -19.23 -0.58 -2.83
CA GLU A 137 -18.83 -1.96 -3.15
C GLU A 137 -19.85 -2.99 -2.66
N GLY A 138 -20.47 -2.78 -1.49
CA GLY A 138 -21.57 -3.62 -1.00
C GLY A 138 -22.76 -3.68 -1.97
N ARG A 139 -23.13 -2.54 -2.57
CA ARG A 139 -24.19 -2.47 -3.59
C ARG A 139 -23.84 -3.16 -4.91
N ARG A 140 -22.57 -3.20 -5.30
CA ARG A 140 -22.13 -3.95 -6.49
C ARG A 140 -22.22 -5.46 -6.28
N HIS A 141 -21.92 -5.93 -5.06
CA HIS A 141 -22.10 -7.34 -4.70
C HIS A 141 -23.59 -7.73 -4.68
N GLU A 142 -24.50 -6.89 -4.17
CA GLU A 142 -25.94 -7.16 -4.22
C GLU A 142 -26.51 -7.20 -5.65
N HIS A 143 -26.06 -6.30 -6.55
CA HIS A 143 -26.50 -6.33 -7.95
C HIS A 143 -25.96 -7.57 -8.67
N GLN A 144 -24.73 -7.99 -8.37
CA GLN A 144 -24.10 -9.14 -9.01
C GLN A 144 -24.72 -10.48 -8.59
N GLU A 145 -25.31 -10.58 -7.39
CA GLU A 145 -26.11 -11.76 -7.00
C GLU A 145 -27.47 -11.80 -7.69
N SER A 146 -28.14 -10.65 -7.90
CA SER A 146 -29.47 -10.62 -8.52
C SER A 146 -29.47 -10.92 -10.03
N HIS A 147 -28.34 -10.80 -10.74
CA HIS A 147 -28.23 -11.02 -12.19
C HIS A 147 -27.68 -12.40 -12.57
N ARG A 148 -27.63 -13.36 -11.64
CA ARG A 148 -27.15 -14.73 -11.91
C ARG A 148 -28.24 -15.69 -12.40
N GLU A 149 -29.40 -15.18 -12.83
CA GLU A 149 -30.39 -15.96 -13.57
C GLU A 149 -30.36 -15.65 -15.07
N LYS A 150 -30.11 -16.71 -15.85
CA LYS A 150 -30.22 -16.84 -17.32
C LYS A 150 -29.02 -16.36 -18.14
N PHE A 151 -27.98 -17.21 -18.21
CA PHE A 151 -27.20 -17.36 -19.43
C PHE A 151 -27.59 -18.68 -20.11
N VAL A 152 -28.21 -18.59 -21.29
CA VAL A 152 -28.44 -19.72 -22.20
C VAL A 152 -27.40 -19.58 -23.31
N GLY A 153 -26.33 -20.35 -23.23
CA GLY A 153 -25.25 -20.39 -24.23
C GLY A 153 -24.30 -21.57 -23.96
N PRO A 154 -23.78 -22.23 -25.01
CA PRO A 154 -23.15 -23.55 -24.87
C PRO A 154 -21.82 -23.42 -24.13
N SER A 155 -21.80 -23.97 -22.92
CA SER A 155 -20.66 -23.90 -22.00
C SER A 155 -19.80 -25.14 -22.17
N ASN A 156 -18.64 -24.99 -22.80
CA ASN A 156 -17.54 -25.93 -22.61
C ASN A 156 -16.34 -25.20 -21.99
N PRO A 157 -16.40 -24.80 -20.70
CA PRO A 157 -15.21 -24.47 -19.94
C PRO A 157 -14.66 -25.78 -19.35
N ALA A 158 -13.41 -26.11 -19.69
CA ALA A 158 -12.72 -27.23 -19.07
C ALA A 158 -12.76 -27.06 -17.54
N CYS A 159 -13.45 -27.96 -16.86
CA CYS A 159 -13.57 -27.94 -15.41
C CYS A 159 -12.23 -28.32 -14.79
N MET A 160 -11.53 -27.33 -14.24
CA MET A 160 -10.17 -27.51 -13.69
C MET A 160 -10.13 -27.36 -12.16
N PHE A 161 -11.28 -27.26 -11.49
CA PHE A 161 -11.30 -27.04 -10.05
C PHE A 161 -11.04 -28.37 -9.29
N SER A 162 -10.12 -28.33 -8.34
CA SER A 162 -9.80 -29.46 -7.47
C SER A 162 -9.92 -29.01 -6.02
N GLY A 163 -10.52 -29.83 -5.17
CA GLY A 163 -10.79 -29.50 -3.78
C GLY A 163 -11.21 -30.72 -2.95
N CYS A 164 -11.18 -30.57 -1.63
CA CYS A 164 -11.44 -31.66 -0.69
C CYS A 164 -12.54 -31.32 0.31
N ASN A 165 -13.29 -32.34 0.73
CA ASN A 165 -14.26 -32.27 1.80
C ASN A 165 -13.90 -33.26 2.90
N LEU A 166 -14.08 -32.84 4.16
CA LEU A 166 -13.91 -33.70 5.32
C LEU A 166 -15.22 -34.45 5.57
N THR A 167 -15.17 -35.78 5.52
CA THR A 167 -16.30 -36.67 5.78
C THR A 167 -16.02 -37.52 7.01
N ALA A 168 -17.04 -38.25 7.50
CA ALA A 168 -16.88 -39.18 8.63
C ALA A 168 -15.86 -40.30 8.38
N GLN A 169 -15.43 -40.50 7.13
CA GLN A 169 -14.43 -41.50 6.72
C GLN A 169 -13.06 -40.86 6.42
N GLY A 170 -12.92 -39.55 6.69
CA GLY A 170 -11.73 -38.75 6.42
C GLY A 170 -11.87 -37.83 5.22
N CYS A 171 -10.73 -37.33 4.73
CA CYS A 171 -10.66 -36.37 3.63
C CYS A 171 -10.85 -37.04 2.27
N VAL A 172 -11.90 -36.62 1.56
CA VAL A 172 -12.23 -37.03 0.20
C VAL A 172 -11.97 -35.86 -0.74
N CYS A 173 -11.14 -36.07 -1.77
CA CYS A 173 -10.72 -35.03 -2.70
C CYS A 173 -11.17 -35.37 -4.12
N GLU A 174 -11.71 -34.39 -4.82
CA GLU A 174 -12.08 -34.48 -6.23
C GLU A 174 -11.21 -33.52 -7.06
N SER A 175 -10.88 -33.94 -8.28
CA SER A 175 -10.15 -33.13 -9.24
C SER A 175 -10.94 -33.04 -10.54
N GLN A 176 -10.85 -31.90 -11.22
CA GLN A 176 -11.58 -31.59 -12.46
C GLN A 176 -13.11 -31.47 -12.27
N SER A 177 -13.54 -30.98 -11.12
CA SER A 177 -14.95 -30.71 -10.86
C SER A 177 -15.34 -29.32 -11.37
N CYS A 178 -16.59 -29.16 -11.79
CA CYS A 178 -17.17 -27.87 -12.15
C CYS A 178 -17.85 -27.17 -10.95
N HIS A 179 -17.78 -27.79 -9.77
CA HIS A 179 -18.49 -27.37 -8.57
C HIS A 179 -17.49 -26.79 -7.56
N TYR A 180 -17.69 -25.53 -7.18
CA TYR A 180 -16.78 -24.77 -6.29
C TYR A 180 -17.01 -25.05 -4.79
N HIS A 181 -17.79 -26.08 -4.45
CA HIS A 181 -18.24 -26.33 -3.07
C HIS A 181 -17.34 -27.33 -2.32
N SER A 182 -16.02 -27.07 -2.32
CA SER A 182 -15.08 -27.81 -1.48
C SER A 182 -14.70 -26.99 -0.26
N SER A 183 -14.73 -27.61 0.91
CA SER A 183 -14.39 -26.98 2.18
C SER A 183 -12.89 -26.68 2.32
N TYR A 184 -12.04 -27.41 1.57
CA TYR A 184 -10.58 -27.25 1.61
C TYR A 184 -9.99 -27.27 0.22
N ILE A 185 -8.96 -26.44 -0.01
CA ILE A 185 -8.32 -26.25 -1.31
C ILE A 185 -7.47 -27.46 -1.69
N ASN A 186 -6.89 -28.15 -0.70
CA ASN A 186 -6.04 -29.32 -0.93
C ASN A 186 -6.15 -30.34 0.23
N ARG A 187 -5.59 -31.54 -0.01
CA ARG A 187 -5.67 -32.64 0.95
C ARG A 187 -4.95 -32.35 2.26
N SER A 188 -3.82 -31.63 2.21
CA SER A 188 -3.05 -31.30 3.40
C SER A 188 -3.83 -30.42 4.36
N GLN A 189 -4.52 -29.39 3.85
CA GLN A 189 -5.40 -28.53 4.66
C GLN A 189 -6.58 -29.31 5.25
N CYS A 190 -7.16 -30.23 4.48
CA CYS A 190 -8.24 -31.07 4.98
C CYS A 190 -7.76 -32.02 6.10
N GLN A 191 -6.57 -32.60 5.97
CA GLN A 191 -6.02 -33.54 6.96
C GLN A 191 -5.61 -32.84 8.26
N GLU A 192 -5.11 -31.62 8.17
CA GLU A 192 -4.84 -30.78 9.34
C GLU A 192 -6.12 -30.46 10.12
N ALA A 193 -7.21 -30.14 9.41
CA ALA A 193 -8.52 -29.97 10.01
C ALA A 193 -9.09 -31.26 10.61
N ALA A 194 -8.85 -32.42 9.98
CA ALA A 194 -9.24 -33.73 10.51
C ALA A 194 -8.52 -34.08 11.81
N GLY A 195 -7.21 -33.82 11.89
CA GLY A 195 -6.40 -34.08 13.09
C GLY A 195 -6.79 -33.20 14.28
N ASN A 196 -7.26 -31.98 14.03
CA ASN A 196 -7.77 -31.08 15.08
C ASN A 196 -9.14 -31.52 15.63
N LEU A 197 -9.90 -32.36 14.91
CA LEU A 197 -11.18 -32.91 15.37
C LEU A 197 -11.04 -34.16 16.26
N GLU A 198 -9.91 -34.87 16.23
CA GLU A 198 -9.66 -36.03 17.12
C GLU A 198 -9.05 -35.62 18.48
N LEU A 199 -8.69 -34.35 18.67
CA LEU A 199 -8.06 -33.80 19.88
C LEU A 199 -9.00 -32.94 20.75
N THR A 200 -10.31 -32.98 20.48
CA THR A 200 -11.36 -32.35 21.31
C THR A 200 -12.36 -33.40 21.76
#